data_AF-A0A7J4SBE5-F1
#
_entry.id   AF-A0A7J4SBE5-F1
#
_cell.length_a   1.000
_cell.length_b   1.000
_cell.length_c   1.000
_cell.angle_alpha   90.00
_cell.angle_beta   90.00
_cell.angle_gamma   90.00
#
_symmetry.space_group_name_H-M   'P 1'
#
loop_
_entity.id
_entity.type
_entity.pdbx_description
1 polymer ?
#
loop_
_entity_poly.entity_id
_entity_poly.type
_entity_poly.pdbx_seq_one_letter_code
_entity_poly.pdbx_strand_id
1 'polypeptide(L)'
;MHWADRVAQDLARRGDNHTIAAGITPSGEFHIGHVREVLTGDMIVRACHDIDMDARLLFIIDSIDPLRKVYPFLHPDYEEYIGHPLYRIPPPDAEGRPDLEAEGNYASHFLNPFLDSLKELGVVPELYWNHEAYESGKFEDAARIFLNRRKDVAKILTEISGRPIAEGWYPYTPIGHHGSMDGLRVTGWEDP
;
A
#
# COMPACT_ATOMS: atom_id res chain seq x y z
N MET A 1 -23.82 -12.73 19.91
CA MET A 1 -23.59 -11.90 18.72
C MET A 1 -22.27 -11.18 18.92
N HIS A 2 -21.26 -11.66 18.21
CA HIS A 2 -19.93 -11.10 18.18
C HIS A 2 -19.91 -9.81 17.34
N TRP A 3 -18.90 -8.96 17.48
CA TRP A 3 -18.85 -7.67 16.76
C TRP A 3 -18.77 -7.87 15.23
N ALA A 4 -18.11 -8.94 14.78
CA ALA A 4 -18.00 -9.28 13.36
C ALA A 4 -19.37 -9.63 12.76
N ASP A 5 -20.20 -10.41 13.46
CA ASP A 5 -21.59 -10.72 13.04
C ASP A 5 -22.41 -9.45 12.85
N ARG A 6 -22.22 -8.46 13.75
CA ARG A 6 -22.94 -7.19 13.66
C ARG A 6 -22.51 -6.41 12.42
N VAL A 7 -21.22 -6.42 12.08
CA VAL A 7 -20.69 -5.79 10.87
C VAL A 7 -21.24 -6.49 9.63
N ALA A 8 -21.22 -7.82 9.58
CA ALA A 8 -21.78 -8.60 8.48
C ALA A 8 -23.27 -8.29 8.24
N GLN A 9 -24.07 -8.20 9.31
CA GLN A 9 -25.48 -7.77 9.21
C GLN A 9 -25.66 -6.35 8.67
N ASP A 10 -24.75 -5.43 9.00
CA ASP A 10 -24.80 -4.07 8.46
C ASP A 10 -24.36 -4.03 6.99
N LEU A 11 -23.42 -4.90 6.58
CA LEU A 11 -23.00 -5.07 5.18
C LEU A 11 -24.11 -5.70 4.33
N ALA A 12 -24.86 -6.69 4.86
CA ALA A 12 -25.99 -7.32 4.19
C ALA A 12 -27.07 -6.31 3.75
N ARG A 13 -27.21 -5.19 4.46
CA ARG A 13 -28.14 -4.11 4.07
C ARG A 13 -27.69 -3.32 2.85
N ARG A 14 -26.43 -3.46 2.43
CA ARG A 14 -25.79 -2.74 1.31
C ARG A 14 -25.61 -3.62 0.07
N GLY A 15 -25.80 -4.93 0.20
CA GLY A 15 -25.66 -5.92 -0.87
C GLY A 15 -25.05 -7.22 -0.34
N ASP A 16 -24.95 -8.21 -1.22
CA ASP A 16 -24.48 -9.55 -0.89
C ASP A 16 -23.03 -9.83 -1.32
N ASN A 17 -22.41 -8.89 -2.05
CA ASN A 17 -21.02 -8.99 -2.51
C ASN A 17 -20.15 -7.88 -1.92
N HIS A 18 -19.09 -8.23 -1.19
CA HIS A 18 -18.20 -7.27 -0.55
C HIS A 18 -16.72 -7.61 -0.75
N THR A 19 -15.92 -6.56 -0.95
CA THR A 19 -14.46 -6.64 -0.84
C THR A 19 -14.06 -5.95 0.47
N ILE A 20 -13.49 -6.72 1.39
CA ILE A 20 -12.89 -6.21 2.62
C ILE A 20 -11.40 -6.01 2.33
N ALA A 21 -10.90 -4.80 2.51
CA ALA A 21 -9.51 -4.46 2.20
C ALA A 21 -8.71 -4.18 3.47
N ALA A 22 -7.47 -4.67 3.48
CA ALA A 22 -6.41 -4.27 4.39
C ALA A 22 -5.19 -3.86 3.55
N GLY A 23 -4.28 -3.07 4.11
CA GLY A 23 -3.14 -2.56 3.35
C GLY A 23 -1.87 -2.44 4.18
N ILE A 24 -0.71 -2.53 3.52
CA ILE A 24 0.58 -2.33 4.19
C ILE A 24 1.68 -1.85 3.26
N THR A 25 2.55 -0.98 3.77
CA THR A 25 3.85 -0.68 3.18
C THR A 25 4.92 -1.62 3.75
N PRO A 26 5.57 -2.49 2.96
CA PRO A 26 6.60 -3.43 3.42
C PRO A 26 7.95 -2.74 3.66
N SER A 27 7.97 -1.75 4.55
CA SER A 27 9.12 -0.89 4.82
C SER A 27 10.12 -1.46 5.84
N GLY A 28 9.83 -2.62 6.44
CA GLY A 28 10.66 -3.28 7.45
C GLY A 28 9.91 -4.45 8.10
N GLU A 29 10.45 -4.95 9.20
CA GLU A 29 9.85 -6.08 9.93
C GLU A 29 8.42 -5.80 10.41
N PHE A 30 7.58 -6.82 10.35
CA PHE A 30 6.18 -6.73 10.70
C PHE A 30 5.97 -7.12 12.16
N HIS A 31 5.45 -6.18 12.96
CA HIS A 31 5.01 -6.47 14.32
C HIS A 31 3.55 -6.95 14.41
N ILE A 32 3.14 -7.46 15.57
CA ILE A 32 1.78 -7.95 15.87
C ILE A 32 0.66 -6.95 15.54
N GLY A 33 0.95 -5.64 15.60
CA GLY A 33 0.00 -4.60 15.22
C GLY A 33 -0.48 -4.69 13.76
N HIS A 34 0.36 -5.16 12.84
CA HIS A 34 0.00 -5.33 11.43
C HIS A 34 -0.94 -6.52 11.23
N VAL A 35 -0.73 -7.59 12.01
CA VAL A 35 -1.59 -8.78 12.00
C VAL A 35 -3.03 -8.40 12.37
N ARG A 36 -3.22 -7.46 13.30
CA ARG A 36 -4.55 -7.04 13.75
C ARG A 36 -5.44 -6.53 12.62
N GLU A 37 -4.90 -5.77 11.67
CA GLU A 37 -5.70 -5.23 10.57
C GLU A 37 -6.22 -6.36 9.67
N VAL A 38 -5.34 -7.28 9.29
CA VAL A 38 -5.68 -8.44 8.45
C VAL A 38 -6.65 -9.39 9.16
N LEU A 39 -6.41 -9.70 10.43
CA LEU A 39 -7.32 -10.54 11.22
C LEU A 39 -8.71 -9.90 11.38
N THR A 40 -8.77 -8.58 11.56
CA THR A 40 -10.05 -7.88 11.62
C THR A 40 -10.84 -8.07 10.31
N GLY A 41 -10.16 -7.93 9.17
CA GLY A 41 -10.77 -8.17 7.86
C GLY A 41 -11.21 -9.62 7.66
N ASP A 42 -10.36 -10.59 8.01
CA ASP A 42 -10.66 -12.03 7.92
C ASP A 42 -11.88 -12.42 8.76
N MET A 43 -11.97 -11.92 10.00
CA MET A 43 -13.13 -12.17 10.87
C MET A 43 -14.43 -11.60 10.28
N ILE A 44 -14.38 -10.45 9.60
CA ILE A 44 -15.55 -9.88 8.92
C ILE A 44 -15.93 -10.74 7.71
N VAL A 45 -14.96 -11.19 6.91
CA VAL A 45 -15.21 -12.07 5.76
C VAL A 45 -15.87 -13.38 6.20
N ARG A 46 -15.35 -14.02 7.25
CA ARG A 46 -15.97 -15.24 7.82
C ARG A 46 -17.40 -14.98 8.31
N ALA A 47 -17.62 -13.88 9.01
CA ALA A 47 -18.96 -13.52 9.48
C ALA A 47 -19.94 -13.24 8.32
N CYS A 48 -19.46 -12.72 7.18
CA CYS A 48 -20.24 -12.61 5.95
C CYS A 48 -20.55 -13.98 5.35
N HIS A 49 -19.59 -14.90 5.31
CA HIS A 49 -19.80 -16.28 4.83
C HIS A 49 -20.79 -17.05 5.71
N ASP A 50 -20.77 -16.85 7.03
CA ASP A 50 -21.70 -17.46 7.99
C ASP A 50 -23.18 -17.08 7.72
N ILE A 51 -23.42 -16.01 6.95
CA ILE A 51 -24.75 -15.56 6.52
C ILE A 51 -24.92 -15.61 4.99
N ASP A 52 -24.19 -16.50 4.31
CA ASP A 52 -24.30 -16.82 2.89
C ASP A 52 -24.00 -15.63 1.93
N MET A 53 -23.23 -14.63 2.37
CA MET A 53 -22.77 -13.53 1.51
C MET A 53 -21.46 -13.89 0.78
N ASP A 54 -21.24 -13.30 -0.39
CA ASP A 54 -19.97 -13.35 -1.11
C ASP A 54 -19.02 -12.25 -0.59
N ALA A 55 -17.97 -12.65 0.12
CA ALA A 55 -16.98 -11.72 0.63
C ALA A 55 -15.57 -12.22 0.37
N ARG A 56 -14.67 -11.31 -0.01
CA ARG A 56 -13.24 -11.58 -0.19
C ARG A 56 -12.37 -10.62 0.61
N LEU A 57 -11.21 -11.11 1.06
CA LEU A 57 -10.19 -10.31 1.74
C LEU A 57 -9.11 -9.92 0.73
N LEU A 58 -9.05 -8.64 0.37
CA LEU A 58 -8.01 -8.07 -0.47
C LEU A 58 -6.91 -7.48 0.41
N PHE A 59 -5.66 -7.87 0.19
CA PHE A 59 -4.51 -7.33 0.90
C PHE A 59 -3.62 -6.53 -0.05
N ILE A 60 -3.69 -5.20 0.09
CA ILE A 60 -2.99 -4.25 -0.77
C ILE A 60 -1.56 -4.09 -0.25
N ILE A 61 -0.59 -4.34 -1.10
CA ILE A 61 0.82 -4.18 -0.78
C ILE A 61 1.31 -2.89 -1.42
N ASP A 62 1.62 -1.90 -0.60
CA ASP A 62 2.11 -0.58 -0.99
C ASP A 62 3.59 -0.61 -1.39
N SER A 63 3.91 -1.50 -2.31
CA SER A 63 5.24 -1.80 -2.84
C SER A 63 5.90 -0.67 -3.64
N ILE A 64 5.12 0.26 -4.17
CA ILE A 64 5.63 1.44 -4.89
C ILE A 64 6.09 2.56 -3.94
N ASP A 65 5.72 2.51 -2.65
CA ASP A 65 6.13 3.53 -1.70
C ASP A 65 7.67 3.64 -1.68
N PRO A 66 8.21 4.85 -1.52
CA PRO A 66 9.64 5.03 -1.49
C PRO A 66 10.25 4.65 -0.13
N LEU A 67 11.49 4.17 -0.14
CA LEU A 67 12.31 4.13 1.08
C LEU A 67 12.50 5.56 1.60
N ARG A 68 11.94 5.88 2.77
CA ARG A 68 11.90 7.27 3.28
C ARG A 68 13.18 7.71 3.98
N LYS A 69 13.94 6.76 4.51
CA LYS A 69 15.19 6.96 5.26
C LYS A 69 15.88 5.61 5.48
N VAL A 70 17.14 5.65 5.87
CA VAL A 70 17.84 4.48 6.42
C VAL A 70 17.32 4.24 7.85
N TYR A 71 16.70 3.09 8.09
CA TYR A 71 16.21 2.68 9.42
C TYR A 71 17.35 2.05 10.24
N PRO A 72 17.24 1.97 11.58
CA PRO A 72 18.32 1.44 12.42
C PRO A 72 18.77 0.00 12.12
N PHE A 73 17.90 -0.80 11.49
CA PHE A 73 18.20 -2.17 11.07
C PHE A 73 18.86 -2.26 9.69
N LEU A 74 18.99 -1.14 8.97
CA LEU A 74 19.63 -1.06 7.67
C LEU A 74 21.04 -0.47 7.80
N HIS A 75 21.96 -0.99 7.02
CA HIS A 75 23.30 -0.44 6.87
C HIS A 75 23.24 0.92 6.14
N PRO A 76 24.15 1.88 6.43
CA PRO A 76 24.24 3.17 5.74
C PRO A 76 24.30 3.12 4.22
N ASP A 77 24.72 2.00 3.63
CA ASP A 77 24.74 1.81 2.17
C ASP A 77 23.34 1.97 1.54
N TYR A 78 22.26 1.83 2.34
CA TYR A 78 20.90 2.13 1.88
C TYR A 78 20.60 3.61 1.60
N GLU A 79 21.52 4.53 1.93
CA GLU A 79 21.35 5.97 1.69
C GLU A 79 21.16 6.28 0.20
N GLU A 80 21.77 5.50 -0.70
CA GLU A 80 21.60 5.64 -2.15
C GLU A 80 20.19 5.28 -2.65
N TYR A 81 19.44 4.47 -1.89
CA TYR A 81 18.12 3.99 -2.24
C TYR A 81 16.98 4.85 -1.66
N ILE A 82 17.28 5.94 -0.95
CA ILE A 82 16.25 6.86 -0.45
C ILE A 82 15.46 7.46 -1.62
N GLY A 83 14.14 7.44 -1.49
CA GLY A 83 13.20 7.89 -2.53
C GLY A 83 12.94 6.85 -3.62
N HIS A 84 13.64 5.71 -3.65
CA HIS A 84 13.37 4.64 -4.61
C HIS A 84 12.20 3.74 -4.13
N PRO A 85 11.34 3.25 -5.04
CA PRO A 85 10.27 2.31 -4.71
C PRO A 85 10.80 1.03 -4.05
N LEU A 86 10.15 0.56 -2.97
CA LEU A 86 10.60 -0.63 -2.23
C LEU A 86 10.68 -1.90 -3.09
N TYR A 87 9.84 -2.03 -4.12
CA TYR A 87 9.92 -3.17 -5.04
C TYR A 87 11.13 -3.15 -6.00
N ARG A 88 11.82 -2.00 -6.11
CA ARG A 88 12.96 -1.79 -7.03
C ARG A 88 14.32 -1.76 -6.35
N ILE A 89 14.37 -1.93 -5.03
CA ILE A 89 15.63 -1.88 -4.28
C ILE A 89 15.98 -3.27 -3.73
N PRO A 90 17.28 -3.58 -3.62
CA PRO A 90 17.74 -4.87 -3.11
C PRO A 90 17.28 -5.11 -1.67
N PRO A 91 16.98 -6.36 -1.30
CA PRO A 91 16.69 -6.72 0.08
C PRO A 91 17.97 -6.65 0.93
N PRO A 92 17.84 -6.57 2.27
CA PRO A 92 19.01 -6.56 3.13
C PRO A 92 19.59 -7.97 3.33
N ASP A 93 20.91 -8.06 3.44
CA ASP A 93 21.64 -9.23 3.92
C ASP A 93 21.55 -9.37 5.46
N ALA A 94 22.27 -10.34 6.02
CA ALA A 94 22.28 -10.60 7.46
C ALA A 94 22.87 -9.43 8.29
N GLU A 95 23.70 -8.59 7.68
CA GLU A 95 24.31 -7.39 8.27
C GLU A 95 23.49 -6.12 7.98
N GLY A 96 22.35 -6.25 7.28
CA GLY A 96 21.48 -5.14 6.91
C GLY A 96 21.95 -4.37 5.69
N ARG A 97 22.92 -4.86 4.92
CA ARG A 97 23.43 -4.22 3.68
C ARG A 97 22.61 -4.63 2.46
N PRO A 98 22.57 -3.82 1.40
CA PRO A 98 21.98 -4.20 0.12
C PRO A 98 22.56 -5.51 -0.44
N ASP A 99 21.74 -6.57 -0.52
CA ASP A 99 22.10 -7.82 -1.19
C ASP A 99 21.77 -7.72 -2.68
N LEU A 100 22.81 -7.47 -3.49
CA LEU A 100 22.69 -7.30 -4.94
C LEU A 100 22.56 -8.63 -5.70
N GLU A 101 22.83 -9.76 -5.05
CA GLU A 101 22.78 -11.09 -5.67
C GLU A 101 21.46 -11.82 -5.34
N ALA A 102 20.63 -11.26 -4.46
CA ALA A 102 19.34 -11.82 -4.10
C ALA A 102 18.35 -11.81 -5.30
N GLU A 103 17.60 -12.91 -5.46
CA GLU A 103 16.54 -13.01 -6.48
C GLU A 103 15.28 -12.18 -6.12
N GLY A 104 15.17 -11.69 -4.88
CA GLY A 104 14.05 -10.93 -4.36
C GLY A 104 14.28 -9.42 -4.36
N ASN A 105 13.29 -8.67 -3.85
CA ASN A 105 13.42 -7.24 -3.59
C ASN A 105 13.10 -6.94 -2.13
N TYR A 106 13.38 -5.72 -1.70
CA TYR A 106 13.13 -5.28 -0.32
C TYR A 106 11.67 -5.49 0.10
N ALA A 107 10.70 -5.16 -0.76
CA ALA A 107 9.29 -5.34 -0.45
C ALA A 107 8.92 -6.82 -0.18
N SER A 108 9.37 -7.75 -1.02
CA SER A 108 9.09 -9.19 -0.83
C SER A 108 9.86 -9.79 0.34
N HIS A 109 11.09 -9.34 0.60
CA HIS A 109 11.89 -9.79 1.74
C HIS A 109 11.17 -9.59 3.07
N PHE A 110 10.64 -8.38 3.31
CA PHE A 110 9.91 -8.11 4.55
C PHE A 110 8.50 -8.70 4.56
N LEU A 111 7.84 -8.78 3.39
CA LEU A 111 6.46 -9.26 3.31
C LEU A 111 6.33 -10.78 3.52
N ASN A 112 7.24 -11.59 2.94
CA ASN A 112 7.09 -13.04 2.91
C ASN A 112 6.97 -13.69 4.30
N PRO A 113 7.82 -13.35 5.31
CA PRO A 113 7.67 -13.89 6.66
C PRO A 113 6.32 -13.57 7.31
N PHE A 114 5.75 -12.39 6.99
CA PHE A 114 4.43 -12.00 7.46
C PHE A 114 3.32 -12.83 6.80
N LEU A 115 3.42 -13.10 5.50
CA LEU A 115 2.47 -13.97 4.80
C LEU A 115 2.51 -15.41 5.29
N ASP A 116 3.71 -15.94 5.57
CA ASP A 116 3.87 -17.26 6.17
C ASP A 116 3.20 -17.33 7.56
N SER A 117 3.39 -16.29 8.36
CA SER A 117 2.73 -16.18 9.68
C SER A 117 1.20 -16.14 9.57
N LEU A 118 0.65 -15.40 8.60
CA LEU A 118 -0.80 -15.37 8.36
C LEU A 118 -1.34 -16.74 7.93
N LYS A 119 -0.58 -17.45 7.10
CA LYS A 119 -0.93 -18.79 6.64
C LYS A 119 -0.98 -19.79 7.80
N GLU A 120 -0.06 -19.72 8.75
CA GLU A 120 -0.09 -20.52 9.98
C GLU A 120 -1.34 -20.24 10.83
N LEU A 121 -1.84 -18.99 10.82
CA LEU A 121 -3.09 -18.60 11.47
C LEU A 121 -4.35 -18.98 10.67
N GLY A 122 -4.20 -19.59 9.50
CA GLY A 122 -5.32 -19.97 8.63
C GLY A 122 -5.97 -18.80 7.90
N VAL A 123 -5.22 -17.71 7.69
CA VAL A 123 -5.65 -16.51 6.96
C VAL A 123 -4.91 -16.42 5.63
N VAL A 124 -5.65 -16.43 4.53
CA VAL A 124 -5.10 -16.44 3.18
C VAL A 124 -5.78 -15.35 2.35
N PRO A 125 -5.28 -14.10 2.40
CA PRO A 125 -5.86 -13.00 1.62
C PRO A 125 -5.47 -13.07 0.13
N GLU A 126 -6.27 -12.43 -0.72
CA GLU A 126 -5.91 -12.11 -2.10
C GLU A 126 -4.88 -10.99 -2.11
N LEU A 127 -3.66 -11.26 -2.56
CA LEU A 127 -2.58 -10.28 -2.60
C LEU A 127 -2.74 -9.34 -3.80
N TYR A 128 -2.57 -8.04 -3.57
CA TYR A 128 -2.64 -7.02 -4.61
C TYR A 128 -1.44 -6.08 -4.53
N TRP A 129 -0.46 -6.31 -5.39
CA TRP A 129 0.74 -5.49 -5.47
C TRP A 129 0.43 -4.17 -6.18
N ASN A 130 0.57 -3.05 -5.46
CA ASN A 130 0.17 -1.77 -6.02
C ASN A 130 1.06 -1.34 -7.20
N HIS A 131 2.34 -1.72 -7.23
CA HIS A 131 3.24 -1.39 -8.34
C HIS A 131 2.78 -2.02 -9.65
N GLU A 132 2.30 -3.28 -9.62
CA GLU A 132 1.75 -3.96 -10.80
C GLU A 132 0.49 -3.24 -11.32
N ALA A 133 -0.33 -2.69 -10.42
CA ALA A 133 -1.51 -1.91 -10.78
C ALA A 133 -1.14 -0.57 -11.44
N TYR A 134 -0.09 0.09 -10.97
CA TYR A 134 0.47 1.27 -11.63
C TYR A 134 1.06 0.92 -13.01
N GLU A 135 1.87 -0.13 -13.10
CA GLU A 135 2.54 -0.54 -14.34
C GLU A 135 1.58 -1.03 -15.42
N SER A 136 0.47 -1.66 -15.02
CA SER A 136 -0.59 -2.11 -15.94
C SER A 136 -1.60 -1.02 -16.33
N GLY A 137 -1.44 0.21 -15.84
CA GLY A 137 -2.31 1.33 -16.17
C GLY A 137 -3.68 1.30 -15.48
N LYS A 138 -3.93 0.39 -14.53
CA LYS A 138 -5.23 0.28 -13.84
C LYS A 138 -5.64 1.55 -13.09
N PHE A 139 -4.69 2.39 -12.74
CA PHE A 139 -4.92 3.67 -12.07
C PHE A 139 -4.93 4.89 -13.01
N GLU A 140 -4.79 4.71 -14.33
CA GLU A 140 -4.72 5.84 -15.28
C GLU A 140 -5.96 6.74 -15.22
N ASP A 141 -7.15 6.15 -15.32
CA ASP A 141 -8.41 6.92 -15.28
C ASP A 141 -8.58 7.66 -13.95
N ALA A 142 -8.26 7.00 -12.83
CA ALA A 142 -8.32 7.62 -11.51
C ALA A 142 -7.30 8.76 -11.37
N ALA A 143 -6.05 8.54 -11.79
CA ALA A 143 -5.00 9.56 -11.76
C ALA A 143 -5.38 10.77 -12.62
N ARG A 144 -5.92 10.54 -13.82
CA ARG A 144 -6.42 11.57 -14.73
C ARG A 144 -7.51 12.42 -14.08
N ILE A 145 -8.46 11.80 -13.37
CA ILE A 145 -9.49 12.54 -12.62
C ILE A 145 -8.85 13.47 -11.57
N PHE A 146 -7.91 12.97 -10.77
CA PHE A 146 -7.25 13.77 -9.73
C PHE A 146 -6.44 14.92 -10.33
N LEU A 147 -5.71 14.68 -11.42
CA LEU A 147 -4.92 15.69 -12.12
C LEU A 147 -5.79 16.76 -12.79
N ASN A 148 -6.85 16.35 -13.49
CA ASN A 148 -7.80 17.27 -14.12
C ASN A 148 -8.60 18.08 -13.11
N ARG A 149 -8.85 17.52 -11.91
CA ARG A 149 -9.57 18.19 -10.82
C ARG A 149 -8.67 18.68 -9.69
N ARG A 150 -7.38 18.92 -9.98
CA ARG A 150 -6.35 19.32 -9.01
C ARG A 150 -6.78 20.40 -8.01
N LYS A 151 -7.45 21.46 -8.47
CA LYS A 151 -7.93 22.55 -7.59
C LYS A 151 -8.99 22.08 -6.60
N ASP A 152 -9.90 21.23 -7.05
CA ASP A 152 -10.95 20.65 -6.21
C ASP A 152 -10.35 19.69 -5.18
N VAL A 153 -9.38 18.86 -5.59
CA VAL A 153 -8.64 17.97 -4.68
C VAL A 153 -7.91 18.79 -3.61
N ALA A 154 -7.17 19.83 -4.00
CA ALA A 154 -6.45 20.70 -3.08
C ALA A 154 -7.40 21.41 -2.09
N LYS A 155 -8.58 21.83 -2.55
CA LYS A 155 -9.63 22.42 -1.72
C LYS A 155 -10.14 21.42 -0.69
N ILE A 156 -10.53 20.22 -1.11
CA ILE A 156 -11.01 19.15 -0.21
C ILE A 156 -9.96 18.81 0.85
N LEU A 157 -8.69 18.66 0.45
CA LEU A 157 -7.59 18.38 1.37
C LEU A 157 -7.37 19.54 2.36
N THR A 158 -7.48 20.79 1.92
CA THR A 158 -7.37 21.97 2.79
C THR A 158 -8.51 22.03 3.80
N GLU A 159 -9.75 21.75 3.36
CA GLU A 159 -10.94 21.75 4.21
C GLU A 159 -10.88 20.67 5.29
N ILE A 160 -10.44 19.45 4.93
CA ILE A 160 -10.35 18.33 5.88
C ILE A 160 -9.16 18.47 6.82
N SER A 161 -7.98 18.85 6.31
CA SER A 161 -6.75 18.90 7.12
C SER A 161 -6.56 20.21 7.88
N GLY A 162 -7.25 21.28 7.48
CA GLY A 162 -7.02 22.65 7.96
C GLY A 162 -5.69 23.26 7.50
N ARG A 163 -4.91 22.57 6.67
CA ARG A 163 -3.61 23.04 6.16
C ARG A 163 -3.73 23.49 4.71
N PRO A 164 -3.40 24.76 4.40
CA PRO A 164 -3.40 25.24 3.01
C PRO A 164 -2.47 24.42 2.13
N ILE A 165 -3.00 23.89 1.04
CA ILE A 165 -2.22 23.26 -0.03
C ILE A 165 -1.67 24.33 -0.97
N ALA A 166 -0.39 24.25 -1.31
CA ALA A 166 0.27 25.24 -2.16
C ALA A 166 -0.33 25.28 -3.57
N GLU A 167 -0.41 26.48 -4.18
CA GLU A 167 -0.96 26.66 -5.53
C GLU A 167 -0.21 25.88 -6.62
N GLY A 168 1.06 25.52 -6.37
CA GLY A 168 1.90 24.70 -7.26
C GLY A 168 1.88 23.18 -7.00
N TRP A 169 1.09 22.69 -6.03
CA TRP A 169 1.03 21.27 -5.67
C TRP A 169 0.22 20.42 -6.66
N TYR A 170 0.74 19.28 -7.09
CA TYR A 170 0.02 18.29 -7.90
C TYR A 170 -0.26 17.02 -7.08
N PRO A 171 -1.41 16.35 -7.28
CA PRO A 171 -1.79 15.11 -6.59
C PRO A 171 -1.06 13.88 -7.16
N TYR A 172 0.23 14.00 -7.44
CA TYR A 172 1.03 12.95 -8.08
C TYR A 172 2.52 13.19 -7.79
N THR A 173 3.25 12.08 -7.59
CA THR A 173 4.70 12.08 -7.43
C THR A 173 5.31 11.24 -8.55
N PRO A 174 6.10 11.84 -9.47
CA PRO A 174 6.75 11.10 -10.54
C PRO A 174 7.92 10.25 -10.03
N ILE A 175 8.31 9.25 -10.83
CA ILE A 175 9.59 8.56 -10.72
C ILE A 175 10.56 9.18 -11.74
N GLY A 176 11.73 9.62 -11.27
CA GLY A 176 12.74 10.29 -12.08
C GLY A 176 13.54 9.31 -12.94
N HIS A 177 14.38 9.85 -13.84
CA HIS A 177 15.25 9.05 -14.72
C HIS A 177 16.23 8.13 -13.96
N HIS A 178 16.55 8.47 -12.71
CA HIS A 178 17.42 7.72 -11.81
C HIS A 178 16.65 6.74 -10.93
N GLY A 179 15.32 6.63 -11.09
CA GLY A 179 14.49 5.67 -10.35
C GLY A 179 13.99 6.15 -8.98
N SER A 180 14.48 7.28 -8.48
CA SER A 180 13.97 7.91 -7.24
C SER A 180 12.78 8.83 -7.52
N MET A 181 11.92 8.97 -6.53
CA MET A 181 10.83 9.94 -6.47
C MET A 181 11.25 11.30 -5.87
N ASP A 182 12.43 11.34 -5.25
CA ASP A 182 12.91 12.53 -4.52
C ASP A 182 13.52 13.59 -5.44
N GLY A 183 13.49 14.84 -5.00
CA GLY A 183 14.06 15.98 -5.73
C GLY A 183 13.29 16.39 -6.99
N LEU A 184 12.11 15.81 -7.23
CA LEU A 184 11.29 16.08 -8.41
C LEU A 184 10.26 17.17 -8.13
N ARG A 185 10.02 18.01 -9.14
CA ARG A 185 8.98 19.04 -9.11
C ARG A 185 8.13 18.94 -10.36
N VAL A 186 6.83 18.66 -10.18
CA VAL A 186 5.85 18.73 -11.26
C VAL A 186 5.60 20.21 -11.59
N THR A 187 5.85 20.60 -12.84
CA THR A 187 5.70 21.99 -13.32
C THR A 187 4.40 22.22 -14.08
N GLY A 188 3.78 21.16 -14.60
CA GLY A 188 2.60 21.22 -15.43
C GLY A 188 1.94 19.85 -15.57
N TRP A 189 0.69 19.87 -16.04
CA TRP A 189 -0.05 18.71 -16.50
C TRP A 189 -0.81 19.13 -17.74
N GLU A 190 -0.64 18.36 -18.81
CA GLU A 190 -1.44 18.46 -20.02
C GLU A 190 -2.09 17.10 -20.22
N ASP A 191 -3.40 17.13 -20.37
CA ASP A 191 -4.19 15.91 -20.47
C ASP A 191 -3.98 15.27 -21.87
N PRO A 192 -3.45 14.03 -21.96
CA PRO A 192 -3.05 13.43 -23.24
C PRO A 192 -4.22 13.04 -24.16
#